data_AF-A0A7W2M738-F1
#
_entry.id   AF-A0A7W2M738-F1
#
_cell.length_a   1.000
_cell.length_b   1.000
_cell.length_c   1.000
_cell.angle_alpha   90.00
_cell.angle_beta   90.00
_cell.angle_gamma   90.00
#
_symmetry.space_group_name_H-M   'P 1'
#
loop_
_entity.id
_entity.type
_entity.pdbx_description
1 polymer ?
#
loop_
_entity_poly.entity_id
_entity_poly.type
_entity_poly.pdbx_seq_one_letter_code
_entity_poly.pdbx_strand_id
1 'polypeptide(L)'
;MKKVKVYDQIMGSGKTYDAIERMLQYQKEDKKYIYITPFLSEISRVQKAIGSDNVFVPLDSSEQGSGKYHCDYNLIKENGEIDLNAQKSFKPLNKRAQFLKLASDGKNIISTHSLFMSLKKCDFSFFSDYILILDEVVTPLQITKIGAVDINMLRNQELIIINDETNEVNFINDNYNDPGFTHVKKLCNNSTVFYMDKYFFVWVFPIEIFTEFKEVQILTYLFEGSLLRAYFKMYGIGFNIYKTESLENLLNIRELLNIYQGSANSFSRSNAFSKTWIENLSKEKQKSISDSTSNIFKRVFKTGSEQNAYTTFKSSKSKLAGKGYTKGFIPVNARASNEYSYKESMAYLANRYFDPQTINFFRERDVILNEDLWALSELIQWVWRGCIRRSKEMNLFIPSNRMRQLLVDWLDGKFLFNMENQSIENSKTILC
;
A
#
# COMPACT_ATOMS: atom_id res chain seq x y z
N MET A 1 20.69 -15.08 9.05
CA MET A 1 19.63 -15.30 8.03
C MET A 1 18.83 -14.00 7.92
N LYS A 2 18.54 -13.48 6.72
CA LYS A 2 17.83 -12.19 6.57
C LYS A 2 16.41 -12.30 7.16
N LYS A 3 16.02 -11.35 8.03
CA LYS A 3 14.73 -11.36 8.74
C LYS A 3 13.52 -11.11 7.82
N VAL A 4 13.73 -10.47 6.68
CA VAL A 4 12.66 -10.08 5.76
C VAL A 4 12.55 -11.06 4.59
N LYS A 5 11.35 -11.60 4.40
CA LYS A 5 10.96 -12.50 3.31
C LYS A 5 9.88 -11.83 2.46
N VAL A 6 10.14 -11.69 1.17
CA VAL A 6 9.21 -11.12 0.19
C VAL A 6 8.66 -12.26 -0.64
N TYR A 7 7.36 -12.52 -0.54
CA TYR A 7 6.64 -13.43 -1.43
C TYR A 7 6.07 -12.60 -2.58
N ASP A 8 6.80 -12.58 -3.69
CA ASP A 8 6.50 -11.81 -4.90
C ASP A 8 5.74 -12.71 -5.89
N GLN A 9 4.42 -12.69 -5.77
CA GLN A 9 3.50 -13.60 -6.46
C GLN A 9 2.24 -12.86 -6.93
N ILE A 10 1.81 -13.14 -8.15
CA ILE A 10 0.66 -12.46 -8.77
C ILE A 10 -0.63 -12.64 -7.99
N MET A 11 -1.55 -11.69 -8.17
CA MET A 11 -2.89 -11.77 -7.62
C MET A 11 -3.60 -13.06 -8.06
N GLY A 12 -4.20 -13.76 -7.10
CA GLY A 12 -4.91 -15.02 -7.38
C GLY A 12 -4.03 -16.28 -7.33
N SER A 13 -2.70 -16.15 -7.15
CA SER A 13 -1.77 -17.28 -7.01
C SER A 13 -1.94 -18.16 -5.76
N GLY A 14 -2.72 -17.69 -4.77
CA GLY A 14 -2.82 -18.36 -3.47
C GLY A 14 -1.98 -17.73 -2.37
N LYS A 15 -1.21 -16.65 -2.62
CA LYS A 15 -0.33 -16.02 -1.61
C LYS A 15 -0.97 -15.79 -0.23
N THR A 16 -2.23 -15.34 -0.18
CA THR A 16 -2.96 -15.11 1.08
C THR A 16 -3.49 -16.42 1.69
N TYR A 17 -3.82 -17.41 0.86
CA TYR A 17 -4.13 -18.77 1.32
C TYR A 17 -2.88 -19.40 1.96
N ASP A 18 -1.72 -19.32 1.31
CA ASP A 18 -0.46 -19.81 1.86
C ASP A 18 -0.10 -19.11 3.18
N ALA A 19 -0.41 -17.81 3.30
CA ALA A 19 -0.23 -17.08 4.55
C ALA A 19 -1.16 -17.58 5.67
N ILE A 20 -2.41 -17.93 5.34
CA ILE A 20 -3.34 -18.56 6.28
C ILE A 20 -2.82 -19.91 6.75
N GLU A 21 -2.35 -20.76 5.84
CA GLU A 21 -1.76 -22.06 6.19
C GLU A 21 -0.53 -21.90 7.11
N ARG A 22 0.34 -20.92 6.82
CA ARG A 22 1.46 -20.59 7.73
C ARG A 22 0.97 -20.15 9.10
N MET A 23 -0.04 -19.29 9.18
CA MET A 23 -0.61 -18.84 10.46
C MET A 23 -1.24 -19.99 11.26
N LEU A 24 -1.96 -20.91 10.59
CA LEU A 24 -2.50 -22.13 11.22
C LEU A 24 -1.40 -23.02 11.77
N GLN A 25 -0.28 -23.16 11.03
CA GLN A 25 0.88 -23.89 11.52
C GLN A 25 1.55 -23.19 12.71
N TYR A 26 1.65 -21.86 12.69
CA TYR A 26 2.17 -21.08 13.81
C TYR A 26 1.34 -21.26 15.08
N GLN A 27 0.01 -21.41 14.98
CA GLN A 27 -0.83 -21.73 16.14
C GLN A 27 -0.50 -23.07 16.76
N LYS A 28 -0.22 -24.10 15.94
CA LYS A 28 0.19 -25.43 16.43
C LYS A 28 1.56 -25.41 17.10
N GLU A 29 2.42 -24.50 16.68
CA GLU A 29 3.79 -24.33 17.17
C GLU A 29 3.92 -23.26 18.28
N ASP A 30 2.80 -22.73 18.77
CA ASP A 30 2.74 -21.63 19.75
C ASP A 30 3.60 -20.41 19.35
N LYS A 31 3.61 -20.10 18.05
CA LYS A 31 4.28 -18.92 17.49
C LYS A 31 3.30 -17.76 17.37
N LYS A 32 3.75 -16.59 17.82
CA LYS A 32 2.97 -15.35 17.78
C LYS A 32 3.10 -14.67 16.43
N TYR A 33 2.00 -14.19 15.87
CA TYR A 33 2.01 -13.46 14.61
C TYR A 33 1.06 -12.25 14.60
N ILE A 34 1.41 -11.28 13.76
CA ILE A 34 0.61 -10.11 13.43
C ILE A 34 0.39 -10.11 11.92
N TYR A 35 -0.88 -10.18 11.48
CA TYR A 35 -1.26 -10.12 10.08
C TYR A 35 -1.90 -8.76 9.76
N ILE A 36 -1.32 -8.01 8.83
CA ILE A 36 -1.78 -6.68 8.44
C ILE A 36 -2.25 -6.71 6.99
N THR A 37 -3.46 -6.24 6.74
CA THR A 37 -4.07 -6.22 5.39
C THR A 37 -4.73 -4.88 5.08
N PRO A 38 -4.95 -4.49 3.81
CA PRO A 38 -5.51 -3.18 3.49
C PRO A 38 -7.01 -3.03 3.80
N PHE A 39 -7.78 -4.12 3.86
CA PHE A 39 -9.26 -4.06 3.87
C PHE A 39 -9.89 -4.77 5.06
N LEU A 40 -10.98 -4.19 5.58
CA LEU A 40 -11.78 -4.80 6.65
C LEU A 40 -12.45 -6.12 6.22
N SER A 41 -12.91 -6.23 4.97
CA SER A 41 -13.46 -7.48 4.45
C SER A 41 -12.44 -8.62 4.46
N GLU A 42 -11.16 -8.29 4.26
CA GLU A 42 -10.07 -9.25 4.29
C GLU A 42 -9.76 -9.72 5.72
N ILE A 43 -9.90 -8.82 6.71
CA ILE A 43 -9.86 -9.21 8.13
C ILE A 43 -10.91 -10.27 8.44
N SER A 44 -12.18 -10.02 8.06
CA SER A 44 -13.26 -10.98 8.32
C SER A 44 -13.02 -12.32 7.62
N ARG A 45 -12.47 -12.30 6.40
CA ARG A 45 -12.15 -13.51 5.63
C ARG A 45 -11.06 -14.34 6.31
N VAL A 46 -9.96 -13.70 6.70
CA VAL A 46 -8.81 -14.36 7.34
C VAL A 46 -9.18 -14.85 8.73
N GLN A 47 -9.89 -14.04 9.54
CA GLN A 47 -10.36 -14.44 10.86
C GLN A 47 -11.27 -15.67 10.80
N LYS A 48 -12.20 -15.73 9.83
CA LYS A 48 -13.06 -16.90 9.62
C LYS A 48 -12.26 -18.15 9.22
N ALA A 49 -11.21 -18.00 8.41
CA ALA A 49 -10.39 -19.13 7.97
C ALA A 49 -9.50 -19.69 9.09
N ILE A 50 -9.03 -18.83 9.99
CA ILE A 50 -8.17 -19.19 11.12
C ILE A 50 -8.97 -19.73 12.32
N GLY A 51 -10.19 -19.24 12.50
CA GLY A 51 -11.02 -19.47 13.69
C GLY A 51 -10.95 -18.29 14.65
N SER A 52 -12.11 -17.69 14.92
CA SER A 52 -12.24 -16.41 15.65
C SER A 52 -11.69 -16.44 17.07
N ASP A 53 -11.65 -17.61 17.72
CA ASP A 53 -11.17 -17.74 19.10
C ASP A 53 -9.64 -17.70 19.20
N ASN A 54 -8.93 -17.92 18.09
CA ASN A 54 -7.48 -18.03 18.05
C ASN A 54 -6.77 -16.76 17.56
N VAL A 55 -7.52 -15.77 17.08
CA VAL A 55 -6.97 -14.53 16.50
C VAL A 55 -7.86 -13.33 16.79
N PHE A 56 -7.22 -12.24 17.18
CA PHE A 56 -7.88 -11.06 17.75
C PHE A 56 -7.76 -9.86 16.82
N VAL A 57 -8.82 -9.06 16.77
CA VAL A 57 -8.91 -7.85 15.94
C VAL A 57 -9.23 -6.66 16.85
N PRO A 58 -8.47 -5.56 16.80
CA PRO A 58 -8.83 -4.34 17.51
C PRO A 58 -10.17 -3.78 17.03
N LEU A 59 -11.09 -3.56 17.97
CA LEU A 59 -12.49 -3.23 17.69
C LEU A 59 -12.72 -1.72 17.53
N ASP A 60 -13.69 -1.36 16.70
CA ASP A 60 -14.20 0.02 16.61
C ASP A 60 -14.98 0.45 17.84
N SER A 61 -15.12 1.77 18.01
CA SER A 61 -15.89 2.36 19.11
C SER A 61 -17.37 1.96 19.09
N SER A 62 -17.92 1.60 17.92
CA SER A 62 -19.29 1.12 17.74
C SER A 62 -19.47 -0.38 18.02
N GLU A 63 -18.39 -1.15 18.10
CA GLU A 63 -18.44 -2.61 18.25
C GLU A 63 -18.39 -3.02 19.73
N GLN A 64 -19.01 -4.15 20.07
CA GLN A 64 -19.02 -4.73 21.42
C GLN A 64 -18.02 -5.89 21.51
N GLY A 65 -17.25 -5.98 22.62
CA GLY A 65 -16.31 -7.08 22.85
C GLY A 65 -15.39 -6.88 24.07
N SER A 66 -14.83 -7.97 24.59
CA SER A 66 -14.05 -8.02 25.83
C SER A 66 -12.71 -7.24 25.77
N GLY A 67 -12.18 -6.97 24.57
CA GLY A 67 -10.94 -6.22 24.36
C GLY A 67 -11.06 -4.69 24.49
N LYS A 68 -12.27 -4.15 24.59
CA LYS A 68 -12.54 -2.70 24.51
C LYS A 68 -12.19 -1.92 25.77
N TYR A 69 -12.12 -2.58 26.91
CA TYR A 69 -11.94 -1.92 28.20
C TYR A 69 -10.66 -2.40 28.90
N HIS A 70 -9.97 -1.46 29.55
CA HIS A 70 -8.99 -1.77 30.58
C HIS A 70 -9.70 -1.75 31.93
N CYS A 71 -9.53 -2.84 32.70
CA CYS A 71 -10.02 -2.90 34.07
C CYS A 71 -8.91 -2.38 34.97
N ASP A 72 -9.13 -1.22 35.55
CA ASP A 72 -8.27 -0.65 36.56
C ASP A 72 -8.81 -1.09 37.92
N TYR A 73 -7.97 -1.79 38.68
CA TYR A 73 -8.36 -2.33 39.97
C TYR A 73 -8.20 -1.31 41.09
N ASN A 74 -7.59 -0.14 40.83
CA ASN A 74 -7.38 0.95 41.81
C ASN A 74 -6.88 0.45 43.18
N LEU A 75 -6.06 -0.60 43.20
CA LEU A 75 -5.68 -1.31 44.43
C LEU A 75 -4.74 -0.51 45.32
N ILE A 76 -4.25 0.64 44.86
CA ILE A 76 -3.30 1.48 45.57
C ILE A 76 -3.90 2.87 45.68
N LYS A 77 -4.07 3.35 46.93
CA LYS A 77 -4.50 4.71 47.24
C LYS A 77 -3.38 5.71 46.93
N GLU A 78 -3.71 6.99 46.81
CA GLU A 78 -2.74 8.07 46.54
C GLU A 78 -1.59 8.13 47.58
N ASN A 79 -1.81 7.62 48.79
CA ASN A 79 -0.81 7.52 49.85
C ASN A 79 0.04 6.24 49.81
N GLY A 80 -0.15 5.37 48.80
CA GLY A 80 0.59 4.12 48.62
C GLY A 80 0.02 2.90 49.37
N GLU A 81 -1.07 3.05 50.12
CA GLU A 81 -1.71 1.93 50.83
C GLU A 81 -2.55 1.05 49.90
N ILE A 82 -2.60 -0.25 50.19
CA ILE A 82 -3.45 -1.19 49.46
C ILE A 82 -4.92 -0.99 49.87
N ASP A 83 -5.80 -0.72 48.90
CA ASP A 83 -7.24 -0.65 49.11
C ASP A 83 -7.92 -1.97 48.75
N LEU A 84 -8.23 -2.78 49.76
CA LEU A 84 -8.94 -4.04 49.60
C LEU A 84 -10.43 -3.87 49.21
N ASN A 85 -10.97 -2.64 49.31
CA ASN A 85 -12.32 -2.29 48.89
C ASN A 85 -12.37 -1.61 47.51
N ALA A 86 -11.24 -1.55 46.80
CA ALA A 86 -11.16 -0.88 45.52
C ALA A 86 -12.16 -1.44 44.51
N GLN A 87 -12.96 -0.55 43.93
CA GLN A 87 -13.92 -0.92 42.90
C GLN A 87 -13.23 -0.97 41.54
N LYS A 88 -13.57 -2.00 40.76
CA LYS A 88 -13.16 -2.11 39.37
C LYS A 88 -13.70 -0.92 38.58
N SER A 89 -12.81 -0.18 37.93
CA SER A 89 -13.21 0.84 36.97
C SER A 89 -12.83 0.42 35.55
N PHE A 90 -13.69 0.72 34.58
CA PHE A 90 -13.49 0.33 33.18
C PHE A 90 -13.18 1.56 32.33
N LYS A 91 -11.96 1.63 31.79
CA LYS A 91 -11.55 2.71 30.88
C LYS A 91 -11.62 2.21 29.43
N PRO A 92 -12.34 2.90 28.52
CA PRO A 92 -12.38 2.51 27.11
C PRO A 92 -11.01 2.71 26.45
N LEU A 93 -10.55 1.70 25.72
CA LEU A 93 -9.29 1.72 25.00
C LEU A 93 -9.51 2.15 23.54
N ASN A 94 -8.68 3.08 23.07
CA ASN A 94 -8.60 3.38 21.64
C ASN A 94 -7.97 2.18 20.88
N LYS A 95 -8.14 2.12 19.55
CA LYS A 95 -7.67 0.97 18.74
C LYS A 95 -6.19 0.66 18.90
N ARG A 96 -5.33 1.68 18.99
CA ARG A 96 -3.88 1.49 19.23
C ARG A 96 -3.64 0.83 20.58
N ALA A 97 -4.27 1.32 21.64
CA ALA A 97 -4.13 0.73 22.98
C ALA A 97 -4.69 -0.70 23.06
N GLN A 98 -5.80 -1.00 22.34
CA GLN A 98 -6.29 -2.37 22.20
C GLN A 98 -5.25 -3.26 21.49
N PHE A 99 -4.67 -2.79 20.38
CA PHE A 99 -3.63 -3.52 19.64
C PHE A 99 -2.42 -3.85 20.54
N LEU A 100 -1.93 -2.86 21.29
CA LEU A 100 -0.78 -3.04 22.20
C LEU A 100 -1.12 -3.97 23.37
N LYS A 101 -2.34 -3.89 23.92
CA LYS A 101 -2.80 -4.81 24.97
C LYS A 101 -2.81 -6.26 24.46
N LEU A 102 -3.40 -6.49 23.29
CA LEU A 102 -3.41 -7.83 22.66
C LEU A 102 -1.98 -8.35 22.44
N ALA A 103 -1.07 -7.48 22.01
CA ALA A 103 0.32 -7.86 21.78
C ALA A 103 1.04 -8.22 23.09
N SER A 104 0.83 -7.41 24.14
CA SER A 104 1.35 -7.66 25.48
C SER A 104 0.80 -8.94 26.11
N ASP A 105 -0.45 -9.29 25.80
CA ASP A 105 -1.11 -10.54 26.22
C ASP A 105 -0.65 -11.76 25.38
N GLY A 106 0.30 -11.57 24.45
CA GLY A 106 0.85 -12.64 23.60
C GLY A 106 -0.11 -13.17 22.55
N LYS A 107 -1.17 -12.41 22.20
CA LYS A 107 -2.23 -12.86 21.29
C LYS A 107 -1.82 -12.74 19.83
N ASN A 108 -2.32 -13.64 18.99
CA ASN A 108 -2.25 -13.48 17.54
C ASN A 108 -3.20 -12.36 17.09
N ILE A 109 -2.72 -11.46 16.24
CA ILE A 109 -3.47 -10.25 15.88
C ILE A 109 -3.68 -10.16 14.36
N ILE A 110 -4.88 -9.78 13.95
CA ILE A 110 -5.16 -9.30 12.59
C ILE A 110 -5.53 -7.81 12.68
N SER A 111 -4.98 -6.99 11.77
CA SER A 111 -5.33 -5.59 11.70
C SER A 111 -5.20 -4.99 10.30
N THR A 112 -5.55 -3.70 10.20
CA THR A 112 -5.43 -2.93 8.96
C THR A 112 -4.09 -2.22 8.86
N HIS A 113 -3.64 -1.94 7.63
CA HIS A 113 -2.49 -1.05 7.39
C HIS A 113 -2.65 0.28 8.14
N SER A 114 -3.83 0.92 8.06
CA SER A 114 -4.05 2.22 8.70
C SER A 114 -3.79 2.22 10.21
N LEU A 115 -4.22 1.17 10.94
CA LEU A 115 -3.93 1.07 12.37
C LEU A 115 -2.45 0.80 12.62
N PHE A 116 -1.85 -0.10 11.84
CA PHE A 116 -0.44 -0.44 11.98
C PHE A 116 0.49 0.76 11.72
N MET A 117 0.17 1.58 10.72
CA MET A 117 0.90 2.83 10.39
C MET A 117 0.75 3.92 11.46
N SER A 118 -0.20 3.77 12.40
CA SER A 118 -0.42 4.72 13.51
C SER A 118 0.36 4.37 14.78
N LEU A 119 1.04 3.21 14.79
CA LEU A 119 1.92 2.82 15.89
C LEU A 119 3.11 3.77 15.98
N LYS A 120 3.58 4.00 17.21
CA LYS A 120 4.74 4.83 17.49
C LYS A 120 6.01 4.00 17.48
N LYS A 121 7.15 4.65 17.28
CA LYS A 121 8.47 4.00 17.35
C LYS A 121 8.69 3.14 18.60
N CYS A 122 8.28 3.61 19.78
CA CYS A 122 8.42 2.85 21.02
C CYS A 122 7.53 1.59 21.10
N ASP A 123 6.45 1.52 20.32
CA ASP A 123 5.53 0.38 20.31
C ASP A 123 6.16 -0.87 19.71
N PHE A 124 7.13 -0.73 18.80
CA PHE A 124 7.72 -1.87 18.09
C PHE A 124 8.56 -2.79 18.98
N SER A 125 9.02 -2.28 20.13
CA SER A 125 9.74 -3.06 21.14
C SER A 125 8.92 -4.25 21.68
N PHE A 126 7.58 -4.16 21.66
CA PHE A 126 6.69 -5.23 22.10
C PHE A 126 6.54 -6.39 21.10
N PHE A 127 7.14 -6.29 19.91
CA PHE A 127 6.92 -7.26 18.83
C PHE A 127 8.14 -8.12 18.49
N SER A 128 9.17 -8.13 19.34
CA SER A 128 10.43 -8.83 19.08
C SER A 128 10.29 -10.36 18.94
N ASP A 129 9.25 -10.95 19.53
CA ASP A 129 8.92 -12.37 19.43
C ASP A 129 7.83 -12.68 18.39
N TYR A 130 7.29 -11.66 17.71
CA TYR A 130 6.24 -11.79 16.70
C TYR A 130 6.79 -11.99 15.29
N ILE A 131 6.03 -12.73 14.49
CA ILE A 131 6.15 -12.78 13.03
C ILE A 131 5.18 -11.76 12.43
N LEU A 132 5.68 -10.79 11.69
CA LEU A 132 4.85 -9.83 10.96
C LEU A 132 4.54 -10.37 9.56
N ILE A 133 3.28 -10.31 9.16
CA ILE A 133 2.83 -10.65 7.80
C ILE A 133 2.10 -9.43 7.23
N LEU A 134 2.73 -8.77 6.26
CA LEU A 134 2.19 -7.62 5.54
C LEU A 134 1.58 -8.11 4.22
N ASP A 135 0.25 -8.12 4.12
CA ASP A 135 -0.47 -8.40 2.90
C ASP A 135 -0.61 -7.13 2.05
N GLU A 136 -0.13 -7.20 0.81
CA GLU A 136 0.12 -6.06 -0.08
C GLU A 136 1.14 -5.04 0.47
N VAL A 137 1.71 -4.20 -0.42
CA VAL A 137 2.75 -3.23 -0.02
C VAL A 137 2.15 -2.04 0.73
N VAL A 138 2.71 -1.73 1.90
CA VAL A 138 2.53 -0.44 2.58
C VAL A 138 3.23 0.67 1.81
N THR A 139 2.62 1.85 1.73
CA THR A 139 3.33 3.02 1.20
C THR A 139 4.25 3.53 2.32
N PRO A 140 5.59 3.45 2.17
CA PRO A 140 6.51 3.73 3.28
C PRO A 140 6.78 5.23 3.47
N LEU A 141 6.09 6.08 2.72
CA LEU A 141 6.33 7.51 2.64
C LEU A 141 5.00 8.24 2.43
N GLN A 142 4.81 9.36 3.09
CA GLN A 142 3.68 10.25 2.85
C GLN A 142 4.16 11.70 2.81
N ILE A 143 3.96 12.36 1.67
CA ILE A 143 4.31 13.76 1.49
C ILE A 143 3.10 14.63 1.80
N THR A 144 3.27 15.57 2.71
CA THR A 144 2.25 16.54 3.10
C THR A 144 2.76 17.94 2.83
N LYS A 145 2.00 18.72 2.06
CA LYS A 145 2.28 20.15 1.88
C LYS A 145 1.81 20.88 3.13
N ILE A 146 2.73 21.54 3.82
CA ILE A 146 2.45 22.40 4.98
C ILE A 146 2.41 23.85 4.53
N GLY A 147 3.40 24.29 3.73
CA GLY A 147 3.53 25.67 3.29
C GLY A 147 4.63 26.41 4.05
N ALA A 148 5.35 27.30 3.34
CA ALA A 148 6.54 27.93 3.90
C ALA A 148 6.21 28.90 5.06
N VAL A 149 5.08 29.60 4.98
CA VAL A 149 4.62 30.51 6.05
C VAL A 149 4.35 29.73 7.33
N ASP A 150 3.59 28.64 7.22
CA ASP A 150 3.23 27.79 8.36
C ASP A 150 4.46 27.11 8.99
N ILE A 151 5.41 26.64 8.16
CA ILE A 151 6.69 26.09 8.64
C ILE A 151 7.51 27.16 9.38
N ASN A 152 7.57 28.39 8.86
CA ASN A 152 8.25 29.48 9.54
C ASN A 152 7.57 29.85 10.86
N MET A 153 6.23 29.82 10.94
CA MET A 153 5.51 30.02 12.19
C MET A 153 5.85 28.92 13.22
N LEU A 154 5.85 27.66 12.80
CA LEU A 154 6.23 26.52 13.65
C LEU A 154 7.66 26.67 14.21
N ARG A 155 8.61 27.12 13.38
CA ARG A 155 10.00 27.37 13.81
C ARG A 155 10.11 28.56 14.75
N ASN A 156 9.51 29.69 14.40
CA ASN A 156 9.60 30.94 15.18
C ASN A 156 8.90 30.84 16.53
N GLN A 157 7.89 29.99 16.65
CA GLN A 157 7.21 29.67 17.91
C GLN A 157 7.87 28.51 18.67
N GLU A 158 9.03 28.03 18.21
CA GLU A 158 9.78 26.92 18.82
C GLU A 158 8.92 25.66 19.03
N LEU A 159 7.99 25.41 18.10
CA LEU A 159 7.15 24.21 18.11
C LEU A 159 7.88 23.02 17.48
N ILE A 160 8.77 23.30 16.53
CA ILE A 160 9.59 22.29 15.85
C ILE A 160 11.07 22.68 15.83
N ILE A 161 11.94 21.66 15.79
CA ILE A 161 13.34 21.78 15.41
C ILE A 161 13.54 21.01 14.11
N ILE A 162 14.27 21.61 13.16
CA ILE A 162 14.72 20.94 11.94
C ILE A 162 16.23 20.76 12.07
N ASN A 163 16.70 19.52 11.94
CA ASN A 163 18.13 19.22 11.94
C ASN A 163 18.74 19.63 10.59
N ASP A 164 19.75 20.49 10.61
CA ASP A 164 20.32 21.08 9.39
C ASP A 164 21.11 20.09 8.52
N GLU A 165 21.60 18.99 9.09
CA GLU A 165 22.37 17.96 8.36
C GLU A 165 21.45 16.92 7.70
N THR A 166 20.40 16.49 8.41
CA THR A 166 19.52 15.38 8.00
C THR A 166 18.18 15.84 7.44
N ASN A 167 17.81 17.11 7.66
CA ASN A 167 16.48 17.67 7.47
C ASN A 167 15.38 16.99 8.31
N GLU A 168 15.73 16.24 9.36
CA GLU A 168 14.74 15.64 10.26
C GLU A 168 14.00 16.71 11.07
N VAL A 169 12.68 16.55 11.20
CA VAL A 169 11.77 17.47 11.89
C VAL A 169 11.30 16.82 13.19
N ASN A 170 11.64 17.44 14.32
CA ASN A 170 11.18 17.05 15.64
C ASN A 170 10.16 18.07 16.15
N PHE A 171 8.99 17.60 16.58
CA PHE A 171 8.03 18.45 17.28
C PHE A 171 8.40 18.45 18.76
N ILE A 172 8.79 19.59 19.31
CA ILE A 172 9.40 19.68 20.65
C ILE A 172 8.43 20.17 21.72
N ASN A 173 7.32 20.80 21.34
CA ASN A 173 6.36 21.34 22.30
C ASN A 173 5.24 20.34 22.63
N ASP A 174 5.49 19.46 23.58
CA ASP A 174 4.51 18.46 24.04
C ASP A 174 3.24 19.07 24.66
N ASN A 175 3.31 20.30 25.16
CA ASN A 175 2.18 21.00 25.77
C ASN A 175 1.28 21.71 24.73
N TYR A 176 1.68 21.75 23.46
CA TYR A 176 0.87 22.34 22.39
C TYR A 176 -0.48 21.62 22.26
N ASN A 177 -1.58 22.36 22.47
CA ASN A 177 -2.95 21.86 22.46
C ASN A 177 -3.88 22.61 21.48
N ASP A 178 -3.34 23.57 20.73
CA ASP A 178 -4.12 24.36 19.78
C ASP A 178 -4.47 23.55 18.51
N PRO A 179 -5.69 23.71 17.95
CA PRO A 179 -6.11 22.96 16.76
C PRO A 179 -5.25 23.21 15.50
N GLY A 180 -4.63 24.37 15.35
CA GLY A 180 -3.97 24.82 14.12
C GLY A 180 -2.89 23.86 13.61
N PHE A 181 -1.96 23.48 14.47
CA PHE A 181 -0.83 22.59 14.14
C PHE A 181 -0.95 21.19 14.74
N THR A 182 -2.13 20.82 15.25
CA THR A 182 -2.39 19.47 15.79
C THR A 182 -2.09 18.38 14.75
N HIS A 183 -2.32 18.65 13.47
CA HIS A 183 -2.02 17.71 12.39
C HIS A 183 -0.51 17.48 12.21
N VAL A 184 0.31 18.54 12.33
CA VAL A 184 1.78 18.45 12.27
C VAL A 184 2.31 17.70 13.49
N LYS A 185 1.82 18.02 14.68
CA LYS A 185 2.19 17.30 15.92
C LYS A 185 1.91 15.80 15.79
N LYS A 186 0.74 15.42 15.27
CA LYS A 186 0.41 14.01 15.01
C LYS A 186 1.34 13.36 13.99
N LEU A 187 1.74 14.09 12.95
CA LEU A 187 2.67 13.60 11.93
C LEU A 187 4.03 13.25 12.56
N CYS A 188 4.62 14.17 13.32
CA CYS A 188 5.94 13.99 13.94
C CYS A 188 5.93 12.99 15.12
N ASN A 189 4.80 12.81 15.80
CA ASN A 189 4.73 11.90 16.95
C ASN A 189 4.74 10.41 16.58
N ASN A 190 4.38 10.07 15.34
CA ASN A 190 4.18 8.69 14.93
C ASN A 190 5.40 8.09 14.21
N SER A 191 6.27 8.91 13.62
CA SER A 191 7.50 8.45 12.98
C SER A 191 8.48 9.59 12.68
N THR A 192 9.58 9.27 11.99
CA THR A 192 10.51 10.25 11.43
C THR A 192 9.85 11.06 10.32
N VAL A 193 10.01 12.38 10.39
CA VAL A 193 9.53 13.34 9.39
C VAL A 193 10.72 14.12 8.84
N PHE A 194 10.79 14.32 7.53
CA PHE A 194 11.82 15.13 6.88
C PHE A 194 11.23 16.41 6.28
N TYR A 195 11.96 17.51 6.38
CA TYR A 195 11.67 18.76 5.69
C TYR A 195 12.21 18.72 4.27
N MET A 196 11.41 19.17 3.29
CA MET A 196 11.78 19.14 1.88
C MET A 196 11.20 20.32 1.11
N ASP A 197 11.97 20.85 0.15
CA ASP A 197 11.55 21.85 -0.84
C ASP A 197 10.85 23.08 -0.23
N LYS A 198 11.22 23.49 1.00
CA LYS A 198 10.63 24.61 1.75
C LYS A 198 9.16 24.51 2.15
N TYR A 199 8.38 23.61 1.54
CA TYR A 199 6.93 23.56 1.68
C TYR A 199 6.41 22.24 2.23
N PHE A 200 7.22 21.19 2.25
CA PHE A 200 6.74 19.83 2.46
C PHE A 200 7.37 19.19 3.69
N PHE A 201 6.55 18.37 4.36
CA PHE A 201 6.99 17.37 5.30
C PHE A 201 6.79 15.99 4.69
N VAL A 202 7.83 15.18 4.77
CA VAL A 202 7.87 13.80 4.29
C VAL A 202 7.87 12.89 5.50
N TRP A 203 6.71 12.33 5.81
CA TRP A 203 6.57 11.30 6.83
C TRP A 203 7.12 9.99 6.27
N VAL A 204 7.98 9.33 7.03
CA VAL A 204 8.65 8.10 6.64
C VAL A 204 8.27 7.00 7.61
N PHE A 205 7.94 5.83 7.07
CA PHE A 205 7.53 4.68 7.88
C PHE A 205 8.67 4.26 8.82
N PRO A 206 8.39 3.92 10.10
CA PRO A 206 9.43 3.51 11.05
C PRO A 206 10.22 2.29 10.56
N ILE A 207 11.55 2.40 10.57
CA ILE A 207 12.45 1.32 10.15
C ILE A 207 12.38 0.12 11.10
N GLU A 208 12.04 0.40 12.36
CA GLU A 208 11.93 -0.55 13.46
C GLU A 208 11.01 -1.73 13.13
N ILE A 209 10.02 -1.51 12.25
CA ILE A 209 9.10 -2.54 11.76
C ILE A 209 9.84 -3.67 11.03
N PHE A 210 10.95 -3.38 10.38
CA PHE A 210 11.73 -4.36 9.63
C PHE A 210 12.91 -4.92 10.43
N THR A 211 13.23 -4.34 11.59
CA THR A 211 14.38 -4.71 12.41
C THR A 211 14.00 -5.38 13.73
N GLU A 212 12.90 -4.97 14.37
CA GLU A 212 12.49 -5.43 15.70
C GLU A 212 11.84 -6.81 15.68
N PHE A 213 10.96 -7.06 14.71
CA PHE A 213 10.24 -8.34 14.60
C PHE A 213 11.20 -9.53 14.45
N LYS A 214 10.73 -10.70 14.89
CA LYS A 214 11.46 -11.97 14.72
C LYS A 214 11.65 -12.30 13.25
N GLU A 215 10.59 -12.10 12.47
CA GLU A 215 10.55 -12.30 11.02
C GLU A 215 9.49 -11.35 10.41
N VAL A 216 9.78 -10.83 9.22
CA VAL A 216 8.81 -10.03 8.45
C VAL A 216 8.56 -10.69 7.11
N GLN A 217 7.30 -10.97 6.82
CA GLN A 217 6.82 -11.51 5.56
C GLN A 217 6.04 -10.43 4.81
N ILE A 218 6.40 -10.17 3.55
CA ILE A 218 5.71 -9.21 2.68
C ILE A 218 5.10 -10.00 1.53
N LEU A 219 3.78 -9.94 1.39
CA LEU A 219 3.04 -10.59 0.30
C LEU A 219 2.73 -9.52 -0.74
N THR A 220 3.31 -9.62 -1.93
CA THR A 220 3.14 -8.58 -2.95
C THR A 220 3.36 -9.13 -4.34
N TYR A 221 3.29 -8.26 -5.35
CA TYR A 221 3.64 -8.56 -6.71
C TYR A 221 4.44 -7.42 -7.36
N LEU A 222 5.51 -7.76 -8.08
CA LEU A 222 6.51 -6.86 -8.64
C LEU A 222 7.17 -5.98 -7.57
N PHE A 223 7.70 -6.63 -6.52
CA PHE A 223 8.29 -5.93 -5.36
C PHE A 223 9.41 -4.97 -5.76
N GLU A 224 10.23 -5.33 -6.75
CA GLU A 224 11.36 -4.52 -7.21
C GLU A 224 10.95 -3.12 -7.71
N GLY A 225 9.72 -2.94 -8.20
CA GLY A 225 9.19 -1.64 -8.60
C GLY A 225 8.56 -0.84 -7.45
N SER A 226 8.42 -1.43 -6.27
CA SER A 226 7.67 -0.82 -5.17
C SER A 226 8.45 0.29 -4.46
N LEU A 227 7.73 1.24 -3.87
CA LEU A 227 8.34 2.23 -2.97
C LEU A 227 8.99 1.58 -1.74
N LEU A 228 8.49 0.42 -1.31
CA LEU A 228 9.08 -0.31 -0.20
C LEU A 228 10.46 -0.90 -0.55
N ARG A 229 10.68 -1.31 -1.80
CA ARG A 229 12.01 -1.71 -2.29
C ARG A 229 13.00 -0.55 -2.27
N ALA A 230 12.57 0.63 -2.71
CA ALA A 230 13.37 1.85 -2.66
C ALA A 230 13.70 2.25 -1.22
N TYR A 231 12.72 2.15 -0.33
CA TYR A 231 12.88 2.35 1.11
C TYR A 231 13.88 1.36 1.73
N PHE A 232 13.84 0.08 1.36
CA PHE A 232 14.86 -0.89 1.79
C PHE A 232 16.26 -0.56 1.28
N LYS A 233 16.38 -0.05 0.06
CA LYS A 233 17.68 0.43 -0.46
C LYS A 233 18.19 1.61 0.35
N MET A 234 17.34 2.58 0.64
CA MET A 234 17.65 3.79 1.42
C MET A 234 18.19 3.46 2.81
N TYR A 235 17.66 2.43 3.46
CA TYR A 235 18.05 2.02 4.82
C TYR A 235 18.98 0.79 4.87
N GLY A 236 19.43 0.25 3.73
CA GLY A 236 20.29 -0.93 3.69
C GLY A 236 19.62 -2.21 4.23
N ILE A 237 18.30 -2.34 4.16
CA ILE A 237 17.56 -3.52 4.65
C ILE A 237 17.74 -4.69 3.68
N GLY A 238 18.34 -5.78 4.16
CA GLY A 238 18.45 -7.02 3.41
C GLY A 238 17.17 -7.87 3.47
N PHE A 239 16.74 -8.39 2.32
CA PHE A 239 15.61 -9.32 2.21
C PHE A 239 15.94 -10.55 1.33
N ASN A 240 15.09 -11.57 1.44
CA ASN A 240 15.01 -12.71 0.52
C ASN A 240 13.73 -12.59 -0.29
N ILE A 241 13.79 -12.81 -1.60
CA ILE A 241 12.63 -12.79 -2.49
C ILE A 241 12.29 -14.20 -2.96
N TYR A 242 11.01 -14.55 -2.91
CA TYR A 242 10.46 -15.83 -3.35
C TYR A 242 9.45 -15.53 -4.46
N LYS A 243 9.74 -16.04 -5.66
CA LYS A 243 8.90 -15.91 -6.84
C LYS A 243 8.42 -17.29 -7.27
N THR A 244 7.18 -17.37 -7.73
CA THR A 244 6.60 -18.61 -8.27
C THR A 244 6.10 -18.43 -9.71
N GLU A 245 6.32 -17.27 -10.31
CA GLU A 245 5.93 -17.05 -11.69
C GLU A 245 6.89 -17.71 -12.68
N SER A 246 6.31 -18.41 -13.64
CA SER A 246 6.98 -18.95 -14.81
C SER A 246 6.55 -18.21 -16.07
N LEU A 247 7.33 -18.34 -17.14
CA LEU A 247 6.95 -17.84 -18.45
C LEU A 247 5.64 -18.48 -18.94
N GLU A 248 5.43 -19.77 -18.64
CA GLU A 248 4.19 -20.49 -18.96
C GLU A 248 2.95 -19.83 -18.32
N ASN A 249 3.04 -19.42 -17.05
CA ASN A 249 1.94 -18.70 -16.39
C ASN A 249 1.60 -17.39 -17.12
N LEU A 250 2.60 -16.64 -17.58
CA LEU A 250 2.41 -15.38 -18.30
C LEU A 250 1.82 -15.58 -19.69
N LEU A 251 2.22 -16.66 -20.38
CA LEU A 251 1.63 -17.04 -21.67
C LEU A 251 0.15 -17.44 -21.51
N ASN A 252 -0.19 -18.21 -20.48
CA ASN A 252 -1.59 -18.54 -20.17
C ASN A 252 -2.42 -17.29 -19.89
N ILE A 253 -1.87 -16.32 -19.16
CA ILE A 253 -2.51 -15.02 -18.93
C ILE A 253 -2.70 -14.25 -20.25
N ARG A 254 -1.69 -14.28 -21.13
CA ARG A 254 -1.74 -13.59 -22.42
C ARG A 254 -2.89 -14.10 -23.29
N GLU A 255 -3.11 -15.41 -23.31
CA GLU A 255 -4.22 -16.03 -24.04
C GLU A 255 -5.60 -15.55 -23.54
N LEU A 256 -5.72 -15.23 -22.25
CA LEU A 256 -6.95 -14.67 -21.68
C LEU A 256 -7.12 -13.17 -21.94
N LEU A 257 -6.11 -12.45 -22.44
CA LEU A 257 -6.14 -11.00 -22.61
C LEU A 257 -6.30 -10.58 -24.07
N ASN A 258 -7.51 -10.17 -24.42
CA ASN A 258 -7.83 -9.56 -25.71
C ASN A 258 -7.46 -8.08 -25.71
N ILE A 259 -6.16 -7.77 -25.89
CA ILE A 259 -5.66 -6.40 -25.94
C ILE A 259 -5.97 -5.77 -27.30
N TYR A 260 -6.76 -4.69 -27.30
CA TYR A 260 -7.09 -3.95 -28.52
C TYR A 260 -5.84 -3.40 -29.22
N GLN A 261 -5.72 -3.61 -30.54
CA GLN A 261 -4.59 -3.17 -31.38
C GLN A 261 -4.98 -2.18 -32.51
N GLY A 262 -6.22 -1.73 -32.57
CA GLY A 262 -6.70 -0.87 -33.68
C GLY A 262 -6.31 0.61 -33.57
N SER A 263 -6.86 1.44 -34.47
CA SER A 263 -6.47 2.84 -34.67
C SER A 263 -6.68 3.78 -33.47
N ALA A 264 -7.52 3.40 -32.50
CA ALA A 264 -7.69 4.18 -31.27
C ALA A 264 -6.43 4.17 -30.37
N ASN A 265 -5.41 3.36 -30.71
CA ASN A 265 -4.10 3.32 -30.06
C ASN A 265 -3.07 4.30 -30.65
N SER A 266 -3.49 5.30 -31.41
CA SER A 266 -2.64 6.25 -32.14
C SER A 266 -1.86 7.26 -31.27
N PHE A 267 -1.96 7.18 -29.95
CA PHE A 267 -1.26 8.07 -29.02
C PHE A 267 0.20 7.62 -28.81
N SER A 268 1.11 8.14 -29.65
CA SER A 268 2.54 7.79 -29.63
C SER A 268 3.38 8.50 -28.56
N ARG A 269 2.91 9.64 -28.03
CA ARG A 269 3.67 10.38 -27.00
C ARG A 269 3.76 9.56 -25.72
N SER A 270 4.97 9.41 -25.18
CA SER A 270 5.26 8.64 -23.97
C SER A 270 4.47 9.13 -22.75
N ASN A 271 4.17 10.43 -22.66
CA ASN A 271 3.40 11.04 -21.57
C ASN A 271 1.88 11.11 -21.81
N ALA A 272 1.37 10.56 -22.92
CA ALA A 272 -0.07 10.54 -23.18
C ALA A 272 -0.80 9.80 -22.05
N PHE A 273 -1.97 10.30 -21.65
CA PHE A 273 -2.75 9.85 -20.50
C PHE A 273 -2.10 10.06 -19.12
N SER A 274 -1.02 10.84 -19.01
CA SER A 274 -0.51 11.27 -17.70
C SER A 274 -1.49 12.22 -17.03
N LYS A 275 -1.36 12.43 -15.71
CA LYS A 275 -2.26 13.31 -14.94
C LYS A 275 -2.32 14.71 -15.56
N THR A 276 -1.16 15.33 -15.76
CA THR A 276 -1.04 16.67 -16.37
C THR A 276 -1.53 16.69 -17.82
N TRP A 277 -1.29 15.61 -18.58
CA TRP A 277 -1.78 15.53 -19.97
C TRP A 277 -3.31 15.53 -20.03
N ILE A 278 -3.97 14.74 -19.17
CA ILE A 278 -5.45 14.68 -19.10
C ILE A 278 -6.03 15.98 -18.56
N GLU A 279 -5.36 16.59 -17.58
CA GLU A 279 -5.78 17.87 -17.01
C GLU A 279 -5.86 18.97 -18.08
N ASN A 280 -4.91 18.98 -19.02
CA ASN A 280 -4.79 19.95 -20.11
C ASN A 280 -5.52 19.55 -21.42
N LEU A 281 -6.37 18.52 -21.42
CA LEU A 281 -7.13 18.13 -22.62
C LEU A 281 -8.22 19.17 -22.97
N SER A 282 -8.32 19.50 -24.26
CA SER A 282 -9.49 20.24 -24.78
C SER A 282 -10.77 19.40 -24.67
N LYS A 283 -11.92 20.06 -24.55
CA LYS A 283 -13.24 19.38 -24.48
C LYS A 283 -13.49 18.47 -25.70
N GLU A 284 -13.04 18.89 -26.87
CA GLU A 284 -13.13 18.10 -28.11
C GLU A 284 -12.33 16.80 -28.03
N LYS A 285 -11.09 16.86 -27.54
CA LYS A 285 -10.24 15.66 -27.37
C LYS A 285 -10.79 14.74 -26.28
N GLN A 286 -11.29 15.29 -25.17
CA GLN A 286 -11.98 14.52 -24.13
C GLN A 286 -13.15 13.72 -24.72
N LYS A 287 -14.03 14.41 -25.47
CA LYS A 287 -15.16 13.78 -26.15
C LYS A 287 -14.71 12.70 -27.15
N SER A 288 -13.71 13.00 -27.98
CA SER A 288 -13.17 12.05 -28.95
C SER A 288 -12.64 10.76 -28.30
N ILE A 289 -11.92 10.87 -27.16
CA ILE A 289 -11.45 9.72 -26.39
C ILE A 289 -12.63 8.92 -25.81
N SER A 290 -13.62 9.60 -25.23
CA SER A 290 -14.80 8.93 -24.67
C SER A 290 -15.66 8.24 -25.73
N ASP A 291 -15.84 8.87 -26.90
CA ASP A 291 -16.58 8.30 -28.02
C ASP A 291 -15.84 7.09 -28.61
N SER A 292 -14.51 7.20 -28.75
CA SER A 292 -13.66 6.07 -29.18
C SER A 292 -13.75 4.90 -28.22
N THR A 293 -13.66 5.16 -26.91
CA THR A 293 -13.78 4.14 -25.85
C THR A 293 -15.17 3.48 -25.89
N SER A 294 -16.24 4.29 -26.02
CA SER A 294 -17.62 3.79 -26.14
C SER A 294 -17.79 2.89 -27.37
N ASN A 295 -17.21 3.29 -28.51
CA ASN A 295 -17.26 2.54 -29.75
C ASN A 295 -16.50 1.22 -29.67
N ILE A 296 -15.34 1.20 -28.99
CA ILE A 296 -14.59 -0.05 -28.75
C ILE A 296 -15.44 -1.02 -27.94
N PHE A 297 -15.98 -0.58 -26.80
CA PHE A 297 -16.86 -1.44 -25.99
C PHE A 297 -18.06 -1.97 -26.79
N LYS A 298 -18.72 -1.10 -27.57
CA LYS A 298 -19.95 -1.46 -28.29
C LYS A 298 -19.71 -2.31 -29.53
N ARG A 299 -18.73 -1.96 -30.36
CA ARG A 299 -18.55 -2.52 -31.72
C ARG A 299 -17.46 -3.57 -31.78
N VAL A 300 -16.41 -3.41 -30.99
CA VAL A 300 -15.24 -4.30 -31.00
C VAL A 300 -15.41 -5.39 -29.94
N PHE A 301 -15.53 -4.99 -28.67
CA PHE A 301 -15.65 -5.94 -27.55
C PHE A 301 -17.07 -6.49 -27.38
N LYS A 302 -18.08 -5.76 -27.89
CA LYS A 302 -19.50 -6.17 -27.88
C LYS A 302 -20.05 -6.49 -26.48
N THR A 303 -19.60 -5.75 -25.47
CA THR A 303 -20.01 -5.96 -24.06
C THR A 303 -21.00 -4.91 -23.57
N GLY A 304 -21.91 -5.36 -22.71
CA GLY A 304 -22.91 -4.49 -22.07
C GLY A 304 -22.30 -3.56 -21.02
N SER A 305 -23.06 -2.52 -20.65
CA SER A 305 -22.55 -1.48 -19.76
C SER A 305 -22.20 -1.95 -18.36
N GLU A 306 -22.83 -3.03 -17.90
CA GLU A 306 -22.54 -3.63 -16.60
C GLU A 306 -21.22 -4.39 -16.63
N GLN A 307 -20.86 -5.00 -17.76
CA GLN A 307 -19.61 -5.72 -17.96
C GLN A 307 -18.43 -4.79 -18.22
N ASN A 308 -18.70 -3.52 -18.56
CA ASN A 308 -17.66 -2.54 -18.87
C ASN A 308 -17.12 -1.85 -17.61
N ALA A 309 -15.81 -1.63 -17.60
CA ALA A 309 -15.13 -0.80 -16.62
C ALA A 309 -14.08 0.12 -17.25
N TYR A 310 -13.78 1.23 -16.59
CA TYR A 310 -12.71 2.12 -17.01
C TYR A 310 -12.01 2.73 -15.81
N THR A 311 -10.79 3.21 -16.04
CA THR A 311 -10.07 3.99 -15.05
C THR A 311 -9.38 5.21 -15.63
N THR A 312 -9.18 6.18 -14.75
CA THR A 312 -8.35 7.36 -14.91
C THR A 312 -8.12 7.96 -13.52
N PHE A 313 -7.43 9.09 -13.43
CA PHE A 313 -7.25 9.81 -12.16
C PHE A 313 -8.61 10.28 -11.62
N LYS A 314 -8.83 10.18 -10.31
CA LYS A 314 -10.13 10.53 -9.67
C LYS A 314 -10.60 11.95 -10.02
N SER A 315 -9.68 12.92 -10.08
CA SER A 315 -9.96 14.32 -10.49
C SER A 315 -10.38 14.46 -11.95
N SER A 316 -10.03 13.48 -12.80
CA SER A 316 -10.30 13.47 -14.23
C SER A 316 -11.40 12.49 -14.63
N LYS A 317 -12.08 11.86 -13.66
CA LYS A 317 -13.16 10.88 -13.90
C LYS A 317 -14.22 11.40 -14.88
N SER A 318 -14.69 12.62 -14.68
CA SER A 318 -15.73 13.25 -15.49
C SER A 318 -15.27 13.59 -16.90
N LYS A 319 -13.98 13.84 -17.11
CA LYS A 319 -13.40 14.19 -18.42
C LYS A 319 -13.41 13.02 -19.40
N LEU A 320 -13.24 11.80 -18.90
CA LEU A 320 -13.09 10.59 -19.73
C LEU A 320 -14.25 9.58 -19.55
N ALA A 321 -15.29 9.95 -18.81
CA ALA A 321 -16.54 9.20 -18.75
C ALA A 321 -17.24 9.20 -20.13
N GLY A 322 -17.99 8.15 -20.43
CA GLY A 322 -18.63 7.98 -21.74
C GLY A 322 -19.78 6.98 -21.74
N LYS A 323 -20.55 7.01 -22.82
CA LYS A 323 -21.78 6.21 -22.94
C LYS A 323 -21.46 4.72 -22.85
N GLY A 324 -22.22 4.01 -22.02
CA GLY A 324 -22.07 2.57 -21.88
C GLY A 324 -20.96 2.10 -20.93
N TYR A 325 -20.25 3.00 -20.24
CA TYR A 325 -19.25 2.58 -19.23
C TYR A 325 -19.08 3.55 -18.04
N THR A 326 -19.75 4.71 -18.01
CA THR A 326 -19.64 5.70 -16.91
C THR A 326 -19.80 5.11 -15.51
N LYS A 327 -20.74 4.17 -15.32
CA LYS A 327 -20.99 3.54 -14.01
C LYS A 327 -19.90 2.54 -13.61
N GLY A 328 -19.07 2.09 -14.55
CA GLY A 328 -17.98 1.14 -14.32
C GLY A 328 -16.64 1.79 -13.94
N PHE A 329 -16.65 2.97 -13.31
CA PHE A 329 -15.39 3.61 -12.88
C PHE A 329 -14.76 2.84 -11.72
N ILE A 330 -13.53 2.36 -11.92
CA ILE A 330 -12.71 1.75 -10.88
C ILE A 330 -11.50 2.67 -10.66
N PRO A 331 -11.25 3.20 -9.45
CA PRO A 331 -10.09 4.05 -9.19
C PRO A 331 -8.78 3.38 -9.63
N VAL A 332 -7.86 4.18 -10.20
CA VAL A 332 -6.59 3.67 -10.76
C VAL A 332 -5.68 3.03 -9.70
N ASN A 333 -5.88 3.38 -8.43
CA ASN A 333 -5.18 2.83 -7.27
C ASN A 333 -6.06 1.88 -6.44
N ALA A 334 -7.13 1.34 -7.02
CA ALA A 334 -8.03 0.43 -6.31
C ALA A 334 -7.30 -0.86 -5.91
N ARG A 335 -7.16 -1.09 -4.60
CA ARG A 335 -6.61 -2.33 -4.02
C ARG A 335 -7.72 -3.36 -3.72
N ALA A 336 -7.32 -4.61 -3.49
CA ALA A 336 -8.12 -5.81 -3.24
C ALA A 336 -9.64 -5.63 -2.96
N SER A 337 -10.44 -5.63 -4.03
CA SER A 337 -11.89 -5.87 -3.96
C SER A 337 -12.28 -6.90 -5.03
N ASN A 338 -13.01 -7.94 -4.62
CA ASN A 338 -13.60 -8.94 -5.53
C ASN A 338 -14.85 -8.42 -6.26
N GLU A 339 -15.32 -7.22 -5.89
CA GLU A 339 -16.55 -6.60 -6.37
C GLU A 339 -16.60 -6.51 -7.90
N TYR A 340 -15.47 -6.27 -8.57
CA TYR A 340 -15.43 -6.05 -10.02
C TYR A 340 -15.08 -7.30 -10.84
N SER A 341 -14.97 -8.47 -10.22
CA SER A 341 -14.52 -9.70 -10.89
C SER A 341 -15.45 -10.17 -12.02
N TYR A 342 -16.63 -9.57 -12.16
CA TYR A 342 -17.55 -9.79 -13.28
C TYR A 342 -17.32 -8.89 -14.50
N LYS A 343 -16.40 -7.93 -14.44
CA LYS A 343 -16.11 -7.03 -15.57
C LYS A 343 -15.34 -7.77 -16.67
N GLU A 344 -15.88 -7.75 -17.88
CA GLU A 344 -15.35 -8.48 -19.05
C GLU A 344 -14.53 -7.58 -19.98
N SER A 345 -14.83 -6.28 -20.00
CA SER A 345 -14.14 -5.32 -20.86
C SER A 345 -13.68 -4.11 -20.07
N MET A 346 -12.40 -3.80 -20.16
CA MET A 346 -11.76 -2.77 -19.34
C MET A 346 -10.99 -1.76 -20.19
N ALA A 347 -11.09 -0.48 -19.84
CA ALA A 347 -10.32 0.60 -20.47
C ALA A 347 -9.39 1.31 -19.47
N TYR A 348 -8.08 1.19 -19.65
CA TYR A 348 -7.06 1.84 -18.82
C TYR A 348 -6.65 3.19 -19.42
N LEU A 349 -7.38 4.25 -19.06
CA LEU A 349 -7.16 5.61 -19.56
C LEU A 349 -6.27 6.42 -18.60
N ALA A 350 -5.12 5.85 -18.26
CA ALA A 350 -4.13 6.45 -17.36
C ALA A 350 -2.71 6.09 -17.80
N ASN A 351 -1.75 6.92 -17.39
CA ASN A 351 -0.32 6.69 -17.51
C ASN A 351 0.33 7.21 -16.22
N ARG A 352 0.87 6.29 -15.42
CA ARG A 352 1.22 6.56 -14.01
C ARG A 352 2.70 6.93 -13.89
N TYR A 353 2.98 7.97 -13.12
CA TYR A 353 4.32 8.42 -12.75
C TYR A 353 4.35 8.66 -11.24
N PHE A 354 5.52 8.59 -10.62
CA PHE A 354 5.67 9.10 -9.27
C PHE A 354 5.48 10.62 -9.29
N ASP A 355 5.02 11.17 -8.16
CA ASP A 355 5.07 12.62 -8.02
C ASP A 355 6.54 13.10 -7.93
N PRO A 356 6.86 14.31 -8.43
CA PRO A 356 8.23 14.80 -8.44
C PRO A 356 8.89 14.86 -7.06
N GLN A 357 8.09 15.12 -6.01
CA GLN A 357 8.55 15.21 -4.63
C GLN A 357 9.03 13.83 -4.13
N THR A 358 8.29 12.76 -4.42
CA THR A 358 8.72 11.38 -4.16
C THR A 358 10.02 11.03 -4.87
N ILE A 359 10.15 11.40 -6.15
CA ILE A 359 11.38 11.14 -6.91
C ILE A 359 12.58 11.89 -6.30
N ASN A 360 12.41 13.17 -5.98
CA ASN A 360 13.47 13.99 -5.39
C ASN A 360 13.90 13.46 -4.02
N PHE A 361 12.94 13.10 -3.15
CA PHE A 361 13.22 12.57 -1.81
C PHE A 361 14.17 11.37 -1.83
N PHE A 362 13.95 10.42 -2.75
CA PHE A 362 14.82 9.24 -2.91
C PHE A 362 16.11 9.57 -3.66
N ARG A 363 16.07 10.46 -4.66
CA ARG A 363 17.26 10.85 -5.43
C ARG A 363 18.31 11.54 -4.54
N GLU A 364 17.87 12.40 -3.62
CA GLU A 364 18.75 13.05 -2.63
C GLU A 364 19.43 12.06 -1.68
N ARG A 365 18.97 10.80 -1.66
CA ARG A 365 19.50 9.69 -0.85
C ARG A 365 20.08 8.57 -1.72
N ASP A 366 20.49 8.90 -2.95
CA ASP A 366 21.11 8.00 -3.92
C ASP A 366 20.27 6.76 -4.31
N VAL A 367 18.95 6.88 -4.18
CA VAL A 367 17.99 5.85 -4.59
C VAL A 367 17.22 6.31 -5.84
N ILE A 368 17.39 5.56 -6.93
CA ILE A 368 16.66 5.76 -8.18
C ILE A 368 15.41 4.87 -8.15
N LEU A 369 14.25 5.47 -8.41
CA LEU A 369 12.99 4.74 -8.48
C LEU A 369 12.77 4.10 -9.86
N ASN A 370 12.27 2.86 -9.87
CA ASN A 370 11.85 2.19 -11.10
C ASN A 370 10.39 2.53 -11.41
N GLU A 371 10.18 3.69 -12.03
CA GLU A 371 8.84 4.21 -12.37
C GLU A 371 8.02 3.29 -13.29
N ASP A 372 8.68 2.63 -14.24
CA ASP A 372 8.01 1.75 -15.21
C ASP A 372 7.51 0.47 -14.55
N LEU A 373 8.33 -0.17 -13.72
CA LEU A 373 7.93 -1.37 -13.00
C LEU A 373 6.85 -1.08 -11.95
N TRP A 374 6.91 0.09 -11.31
CA TRP A 374 5.83 0.58 -10.44
C TRP A 374 4.53 0.81 -11.21
N ALA A 375 4.60 1.49 -12.36
CA ALA A 375 3.42 1.77 -13.17
C ALA A 375 2.79 0.47 -13.70
N LEU A 376 3.63 -0.50 -14.08
CA LEU A 376 3.20 -1.83 -14.47
C LEU A 376 2.49 -2.56 -13.32
N SER A 377 3.02 -2.53 -12.09
CA SER A 377 2.38 -3.21 -10.95
C SER A 377 1.01 -2.64 -10.63
N GLU A 378 0.84 -1.31 -10.73
CA GLU A 378 -0.46 -0.65 -10.58
C GLU A 378 -1.44 -1.04 -11.71
N LEU A 379 -0.95 -1.14 -12.95
CA LEU A 379 -1.75 -1.60 -14.09
C LEU A 379 -2.23 -3.04 -13.89
N ILE A 380 -1.34 -3.98 -13.56
CA ILE A 380 -1.70 -5.40 -13.38
C ILE A 380 -2.67 -5.54 -12.22
N GLN A 381 -2.44 -4.85 -11.10
CA GLN A 381 -3.37 -4.83 -9.96
C GLN A 381 -4.77 -4.36 -10.36
N TRP A 382 -4.86 -3.37 -11.25
CA TRP A 382 -6.14 -2.87 -11.76
C TRP A 382 -6.81 -3.83 -12.75
N VAL A 383 -6.03 -4.42 -13.67
CA VAL A 383 -6.48 -5.44 -14.63
C VAL A 383 -7.08 -6.64 -13.89
N TRP A 384 -6.46 -7.08 -12.78
CA TRP A 384 -6.96 -8.17 -11.93
C TRP A 384 -8.22 -7.84 -11.12
N ARG A 385 -8.77 -6.63 -11.27
CA ARG A 385 -10.13 -6.33 -10.78
C ARG A 385 -11.19 -6.94 -11.68
N GLY A 386 -10.90 -7.17 -12.96
CA GLY A 386 -11.84 -7.78 -13.91
C GLY A 386 -11.90 -9.30 -13.82
N CYS A 387 -12.53 -9.90 -14.82
CA CYS A 387 -12.83 -11.32 -14.86
C CYS A 387 -11.64 -12.25 -15.06
N ILE A 388 -10.48 -11.73 -15.47
CA ILE A 388 -9.22 -12.50 -15.51
C ILE A 388 -8.86 -13.13 -14.16
N ARG A 389 -9.29 -12.50 -13.05
CA ARG A 389 -9.15 -13.06 -11.70
C ARG A 389 -9.84 -14.41 -11.52
N ARG A 390 -10.86 -14.70 -12.35
CA ARG A 390 -11.60 -15.97 -12.39
C ARG A 390 -11.18 -16.85 -13.57
N SER A 391 -9.98 -16.60 -14.13
CA SER A 391 -9.44 -17.28 -15.30
C SER A 391 -10.39 -17.24 -16.51
N LYS A 392 -11.05 -16.10 -16.72
CA LYS A 392 -11.92 -15.84 -17.88
C LYS A 392 -11.24 -14.87 -18.84
N GLU A 393 -11.54 -15.04 -20.13
CA GLU A 393 -11.13 -14.10 -21.17
C GLU A 393 -11.63 -12.69 -20.87
N MET A 394 -10.77 -11.70 -21.10
CA MET A 394 -11.04 -10.31 -20.78
C MET A 394 -10.52 -9.39 -21.89
N ASN A 395 -11.35 -8.45 -22.29
CA ASN A 395 -10.99 -7.42 -23.27
C ASN A 395 -10.34 -6.22 -22.59
N LEU A 396 -9.27 -5.71 -23.19
CA LEU A 396 -8.49 -4.62 -22.61
C LEU A 396 -8.13 -3.55 -23.63
N PHE A 397 -8.47 -2.30 -23.32
CA PHE A 397 -8.10 -1.12 -24.10
C PHE A 397 -7.12 -0.25 -23.31
N ILE A 398 -5.90 -0.10 -23.82
CA ILE A 398 -4.85 0.75 -23.22
C ILE A 398 -4.32 1.68 -24.30
N PRO A 399 -4.86 2.91 -24.45
CA PRO A 399 -4.43 3.83 -25.49
C PRO A 399 -3.03 4.41 -25.27
N SER A 400 -2.59 4.52 -24.01
CA SER A 400 -1.21 4.95 -23.70
C SER A 400 -0.20 3.92 -24.22
N ASN A 401 0.65 4.34 -25.16
CA ASN A 401 1.68 3.47 -25.73
C ASN A 401 2.63 2.91 -24.66
N ARG A 402 3.12 3.76 -23.73
CA ARG A 402 3.99 3.34 -22.61
C ARG A 402 3.34 2.22 -21.79
N MET A 403 2.13 2.46 -21.27
CA MET A 403 1.46 1.47 -20.40
C MET A 403 1.12 0.17 -21.14
N ARG A 404 0.72 0.27 -22.41
CA ARG A 404 0.45 -0.90 -23.24
C ARG A 404 1.71 -1.71 -23.48
N GLN A 405 2.84 -1.05 -23.78
CA GLN A 405 4.11 -1.73 -24.00
C GLN A 405 4.60 -2.41 -22.71
N LEU A 406 4.49 -1.75 -21.56
CA LEU A 406 4.86 -2.34 -20.26
C LEU A 406 4.08 -3.65 -19.99
N LEU A 407 2.78 -3.67 -20.29
CA LEU A 407 1.97 -4.89 -20.13
C LEU A 407 2.40 -5.99 -21.10
N VAL A 408 2.65 -5.66 -22.37
CA VAL A 408 3.08 -6.63 -23.38
C VAL A 408 4.46 -7.19 -23.03
N ASP A 409 5.41 -6.33 -22.66
CA ASP A 409 6.74 -6.71 -22.22
C ASP A 409 6.71 -7.64 -21.00
N TRP A 410 5.76 -7.41 -20.12
CA TRP A 410 5.50 -8.28 -18.99
C TRP A 410 4.93 -9.64 -19.40
N LEU A 411 3.91 -9.68 -20.26
CA LEU A 411 3.37 -10.94 -20.80
C LEU A 411 4.41 -11.74 -21.60
N ASP A 412 5.39 -11.06 -22.21
CA ASP A 412 6.53 -11.66 -22.91
C ASP A 412 7.64 -12.16 -21.96
N GLY A 413 7.49 -11.98 -20.64
CA GLY A 413 8.44 -12.43 -19.63
C GLY A 413 9.71 -11.58 -19.50
N LYS A 414 9.76 -10.37 -20.07
CA LYS A 414 10.98 -9.53 -20.03
C LYS A 414 11.43 -9.15 -18.62
N PHE A 415 10.52 -9.15 -17.64
CA PHE A 415 10.82 -8.83 -16.25
C PHE A 415 11.14 -10.05 -15.37
N LEU A 416 11.09 -11.27 -15.91
CA LEU A 416 11.46 -12.48 -15.16
C LEU A 416 12.98 -12.59 -14.97
N PHE A 417 13.77 -12.28 -16.00
CA PHE A 417 15.22 -12.55 -16.04
C PHE A 417 16.11 -11.37 -15.60
N ASN A 418 15.60 -10.14 -15.66
CA ASN A 418 16.40 -8.93 -15.37
C ASN A 418 16.73 -8.71 -13.88
N MET A 419 16.37 -9.63 -12.98
CA MET A 419 16.51 -9.45 -11.53
C MET A 419 17.50 -10.41 -10.87
N GLU A 420 18.03 -11.40 -11.59
CA GLU A 420 19.12 -12.24 -11.07
C GLU A 420 20.49 -11.52 -11.14
N ASN A 421 20.71 -10.69 -12.16
CA ASN A 421 21.98 -9.99 -12.36
C ASN A 421 22.31 -8.90 -11.33
N GLN A 422 21.31 -8.34 -10.62
CA GLN A 422 21.55 -7.38 -9.54
C GLN A 422 22.01 -8.03 -8.22
N SER A 423 21.85 -9.35 -8.07
CA SER A 423 22.38 -10.07 -6.92
C SER A 423 23.90 -10.28 -7.02
N ILE A 424 24.45 -10.30 -8.25
CA ILE A 424 25.87 -10.54 -8.51
C ILE A 424 26.70 -9.24 -8.34
N GLU A 425 26.15 -8.07 -8.69
CA GLU A 425 26.86 -6.79 -8.54
C GLU A 425 27.07 -6.37 -7.07
N ASN A 426 26.15 -6.69 -6.16
CA ASN A 426 26.30 -6.36 -4.74
C ASN A 426 27.35 -7.22 -4.00
N SER A 427 27.85 -8.29 -4.63
CA SER A 427 28.91 -9.14 -4.09
C SER A 427 30.32 -8.76 -4.57
N LYS A 428 30.45 -7.85 -5.56
CA LYS A 428 31.76 -7.46 -6.11
C LYS A 428 32.35 -6.18 -5.51
N THR A 429 31.61 -5.43 -4.69
CA THR A 429 32.08 -4.14 -4.14
C THR A 429 32.65 -4.24 -2.71
N ILE A 430 32.92 -5.44 -2.18
CA ILE A 430 33.51 -5.63 -0.83
C ILE A 430 34.96 -6.15 -0.89
N LEU A 431 35.56 -6.25 -2.07
CA LEU A 431 36.99 -6.60 -2.21
C LEU A 431 37.68 -5.61 -3.15
N CYS A 432 38.10 -4.48 -2.58
CA CYS A 432 39.29 -3.70 -2.95
C CYS A 432 39.65 -2.79 -1.78
#